data_AF-A0A0F8PLS4-F1
#
_entry.id   AF-A0A0F8PLS4-F1
#
_cell.length_a   1.000
_cell.length_b   1.000
_cell.length_c   1.000
_cell.angle_alpha   90.00
_cell.angle_beta   90.00
_cell.angle_gamma   90.00
#
_symmetry.space_group_name_H-M   'P 1'
#
loop_
_entity.id
_entity.type
_entity.pdbx_description
1 polymer ?
#
loop_
_entity_poly.entity_id
_entity_poly.type
_entity_poly.pdbx_seq_one_letter_code
_entity_poly.pdbx_strand_id
1 'polypeptide(L)'
;MRGGDNMVIEILKEVEALLEGHFLLSSGRHSNRYVQCAKLLQYPDKAEKVLGVVTDKVKELDIDVIVGPAMGGIIVAYELGRQLGKPAIFTERENGVVTLR
;
A
#
# COMPACT_ATOMS: atom_id res chain seq x y z
N MET A 1 21.16 6.53 -0.44
CA MET A 1 19.76 6.07 -0.60
C MET A 1 19.68 5.31 -1.91
N ARG A 2 19.01 4.15 -1.98
CA ARG A 2 18.85 3.43 -3.26
C ARG A 2 17.92 4.24 -4.15
N GLY A 3 18.17 4.30 -5.46
CA GLY A 3 17.44 5.20 -6.38
C GLY A 3 15.91 5.09 -6.33
N GLY A 4 15.37 3.91 -6.03
CA GLY A 4 13.92 3.67 -5.88
C GLY A 4 13.29 4.33 -4.66
N ASP A 5 14.03 4.47 -3.54
CA ASP A 5 13.50 5.07 -2.32
C ASP A 5 13.24 6.58 -2.49
N ASN A 6 14.05 7.23 -3.33
CA ASN A 6 13.91 8.66 -3.62
C ASN A 6 12.65 8.93 -4.46
N MET A 7 12.38 8.11 -5.47
CA MET A 7 11.19 8.23 -6.32
C MET A 7 9.89 8.09 -5.51
N VAL A 8 9.83 7.11 -4.60
CA VAL A 8 8.63 6.88 -3.76
C VAL A 8 8.31 8.10 -2.91
N ILE A 9 9.32 8.69 -2.25
CA ILE A 9 9.12 9.86 -1.40
C ILE A 9 8.63 11.06 -2.22
N GLU A 10 9.19 11.28 -3.41
CA GLU A 10 8.79 12.40 -4.26
C GLU A 10 7.35 12.24 -4.78
N ILE A 11 6.95 11.04 -5.21
CA ILE A 11 5.55 10.79 -5.61
C ILE A 11 4.60 10.99 -4.42
N LEU A 12 4.96 10.50 -3.22
CA LEU A 12 4.14 10.67 -2.03
C LEU A 12 3.97 12.15 -1.63
N LYS A 13 4.98 13.00 -1.86
CA LYS A 13 4.86 14.45 -1.69
C LYS A 13 4.00 15.09 -2.78
N GLU A 14 4.20 14.69 -4.04
CA GLU A 14 3.45 15.20 -5.19
C GLU A 14 1.93 15.03 -5.01
N VAL A 15 1.50 13.87 -4.48
CA VAL A 15 0.09 13.59 -4.19
C VAL A 15 -0.35 14.01 -2.78
N GLU A 16 0.49 14.75 -2.06
CA GLU A 16 0.26 15.17 -0.67
C GLU A 16 -0.09 14.03 0.29
N ALA A 17 0.38 12.80 -0.02
CA ALA A 17 0.18 11.62 0.80
C ALA A 17 1.15 11.55 1.97
N LEU A 18 2.34 12.13 1.85
CA LEU A 18 3.27 12.29 2.98
C LEU A 18 2.94 13.58 3.75
N LEU A 19 2.36 13.42 4.93
CA LEU A 19 2.05 14.51 5.84
C LEU A 19 3.19 14.71 6.85
N GLU A 20 3.58 15.95 7.08
CA GLU A 20 4.57 16.35 8.08
C GLU A 20 3.90 17.21 9.16
N GLY A 21 4.21 16.95 10.43
CA GLY A 21 3.51 17.54 11.57
C GLY A 21 3.79 16.79 12.86
N HIS A 22 2.78 16.63 13.72
CA HIS A 22 2.87 15.82 14.93
C HIS A 22 1.65 14.91 15.03
N PHE A 23 1.87 13.60 14.92
CA PHE A 23 0.82 12.59 14.85
C PHE A 23 0.93 11.61 16.02
N LEU A 24 -0.18 11.40 16.74
CA LEU A 24 -0.34 10.26 17.65
C LEU A 24 -0.85 9.06 16.83
N LEU A 25 -0.04 8.02 16.71
CA LEU A 25 -0.36 6.83 15.95
C LEU A 25 -1.26 5.89 16.76
N SER A 26 -1.95 4.96 16.10
CA SER A 26 -2.77 3.93 16.75
C SER A 26 -1.98 3.05 17.74
N SER A 27 -0.67 2.96 17.57
CA SER A 27 0.25 2.31 18.52
C SER A 27 0.51 3.09 19.82
N GLY A 28 -0.03 4.31 19.96
CA GLY A 28 0.28 5.25 21.04
C GLY A 28 1.61 5.99 20.88
N ARG A 29 2.40 5.67 19.85
CA ARG A 29 3.66 6.39 19.55
C ARG A 29 3.41 7.70 18.83
N HIS A 30 4.34 8.63 19.03
CA HIS A 30 4.36 9.92 18.35
C HIS A 30 5.26 9.84 17.12
N SER A 31 4.84 10.47 16.03
CA SER A 31 5.61 10.57 14.78
C SER A 31 5.53 11.98 14.22
N ASN A 32 6.62 12.47 13.63
CA ASN A 32 6.62 13.72 12.89
C ASN A 32 6.10 13.57 11.45
N ARG A 33 5.80 12.33 11.04
CA ARG A 33 5.35 11.98 9.68
C ARG A 33 4.20 10.98 9.70
N TYR A 34 3.29 11.12 8.75
CA TYR A 34 2.20 10.17 8.51
C TYR A 34 1.96 10.01 7.02
N VAL A 35 1.71 8.78 6.56
CA VAL A 35 1.41 8.50 5.15
C VAL A 35 -0.07 8.20 5.00
N GLN A 36 -0.79 9.09 4.32
CA GLN A 36 -2.19 8.91 3.98
C GLN A 36 -2.32 8.16 2.65
N CYS A 37 -2.18 6.83 2.67
CA CYS A 37 -2.16 5.98 1.47
C CYS A 37 -3.35 6.20 0.52
N ALA A 38 -4.53 6.55 1.03
CA ALA A 38 -5.69 6.83 0.20
C ALA A 38 -5.44 7.94 -0.85
N LYS A 39 -4.64 8.96 -0.51
CA LYS A 39 -4.27 10.05 -1.45
C LYS A 39 -3.35 9.56 -2.57
N LEU A 40 -2.53 8.55 -2.35
CA LEU A 40 -1.75 7.91 -3.40
C LEU A 40 -2.64 7.02 -4.28
N LEU A 41 -3.46 6.19 -3.64
CA LEU A 41 -4.23 5.13 -4.29
C LEU A 41 -5.36 5.67 -5.20
N GLN A 42 -5.73 6.95 -5.09
CA GLN A 42 -6.64 7.60 -6.03
C GLN A 42 -6.02 7.87 -7.42
N TYR A 43 -4.69 7.74 -7.56
CA TYR A 43 -3.95 7.95 -8.82
C TYR A 43 -3.32 6.62 -9.28
N PRO A 44 -3.99 5.83 -10.15
CA PRO A 44 -3.52 4.50 -10.54
C PRO A 44 -2.11 4.48 -11.15
N ASP A 45 -1.77 5.48 -11.97
CA ASP A 45 -0.45 5.61 -12.61
C ASP A 45 0.69 5.80 -11.60
N LYS A 46 0.40 6.49 -10.49
CA LYS A 46 1.35 6.71 -9.39
C LYS A 46 1.40 5.52 -8.44
N ALA A 47 0.24 4.94 -8.13
CA ALA A 47 0.13 3.72 -7.34
C ALA A 47 0.92 2.58 -8.00
N GLU A 48 0.82 2.42 -9.32
CA GLU A 48 1.58 1.45 -10.10
C GLU A 48 3.09 1.62 -9.88
N LYS A 49 3.61 2.84 -10.05
CA LYS A 49 5.04 3.15 -9.86
C LYS A 49 5.53 2.86 -8.45
N VAL A 50 4.79 3.32 -7.44
CA VAL A 50 5.17 3.15 -6.03
C VAL A 50 5.10 1.68 -5.61
N LEU A 51 4.03 0.98 -5.98
CA LEU A 51 3.86 -0.44 -5.67
C LEU A 51 4.76 -1.35 -6.51
N GLY A 52 5.25 -0.89 -7.67
CA GLY A 52 6.28 -1.57 -8.46
C GLY A 52 7.55 -1.87 -7.65
N VAL A 53 7.93 -0.98 -6.72
CA VAL A 53 9.06 -1.22 -5.81
C VAL A 53 8.80 -2.40 -4.87
N VAL A 54 7.54 -2.67 -4.52
CA VAL A 54 7.13 -3.83 -3.73
C VAL A 54 7.11 -5.07 -4.62
N THR A 55 6.47 -5.00 -5.79
CA THR A 55 6.44 -6.06 -6.81
C THR A 55 7.84 -6.60 -7.08
N ASP A 56 8.82 -5.74 -7.33
CA ASP A 56 10.21 -6.14 -7.60
C ASP A 56 10.87 -6.90 -6.45
N LYS A 57 10.47 -6.63 -5.20
CA LYS A 57 11.01 -7.31 -4.02
C LYS A 57 10.39 -8.68 -3.80
N VAL A 58 9.18 -8.92 -4.31
CA VAL A 58 8.40 -10.14 -4.04
C VAL A 58 8.21 -11.04 -5.25
N LYS A 59 8.59 -10.59 -6.45
CA LYS A 59 8.38 -11.34 -7.71
C LYS A 59 9.08 -12.70 -7.77
N GLU A 60 10.16 -12.89 -7.00
CA GLU A 60 10.91 -14.16 -6.91
C GLU A 60 10.31 -15.12 -5.87
N LEU A 61 9.31 -14.67 -5.09
CA LEU A 61 8.60 -15.55 -4.17
C LEU A 61 7.58 -16.38 -4.94
N ASP A 62 7.42 -17.63 -4.53
CA ASP A 62 6.36 -18.50 -5.04
C ASP A 62 5.02 -18.08 -4.43
N ILE A 63 4.29 -17.22 -5.14
CA ILE A 63 3.02 -16.63 -4.70
C ILE A 63 1.89 -17.17 -5.59
N ASP A 64 0.91 -17.82 -4.98
CA ASP A 64 -0.33 -18.24 -5.65
C ASP A 64 -1.40 -17.16 -5.67
N VAL A 65 -1.53 -16.41 -4.56
CA VAL A 65 -2.60 -15.43 -4.34
C VAL A 65 -2.13 -14.26 -3.48
N ILE A 66 -2.65 -13.07 -3.74
CA ILE A 66 -2.40 -11.87 -2.95
C ILE A 66 -3.66 -11.52 -2.16
N VAL A 67 -3.53 -11.31 -0.85
CA VAL A 67 -4.67 -11.03 0.04
C VAL A 67 -4.51 -9.66 0.70
N GLY A 68 -5.48 -8.77 0.49
CA GLY A 68 -5.52 -7.44 1.11
C GLY A 68 -6.54 -7.34 2.25
N PRO A 69 -6.20 -6.84 3.45
CA PRO A 69 -7.21 -6.55 4.47
C PRO A 69 -8.01 -5.28 4.14
N ALA A 70 -9.34 -5.37 4.23
CA ALA A 70 -10.23 -4.25 3.96
C ALA A 70 -10.13 -3.15 5.03
N MET A 71 -10.31 -1.88 4.68
CA MET A 71 -10.52 -1.38 3.30
C MET A 71 -9.21 -1.03 2.58
N GLY A 72 -8.23 -0.50 3.31
CA GLY A 72 -7.02 0.10 2.70
C GLY A 72 -6.13 -0.89 1.93
N GLY A 73 -6.17 -2.17 2.28
CA GLY A 73 -5.39 -3.22 1.61
C GLY A 73 -6.00 -3.72 0.30
N ILE A 74 -7.28 -3.46 0.01
CA ILE A 74 -7.96 -3.99 -1.18
C ILE A 74 -7.28 -3.49 -2.46
N ILE A 75 -7.13 -2.17 -2.59
CA ILE A 75 -6.55 -1.55 -3.79
C ILE A 75 -5.07 -1.94 -3.94
N VAL A 76 -4.35 -2.04 -2.82
CA VAL A 76 -2.94 -2.46 -2.82
C VAL A 76 -2.81 -3.91 -3.30
N ALA A 77 -3.62 -4.83 -2.76
CA ALA A 77 -3.61 -6.23 -3.18
C ALA A 77 -3.99 -6.39 -4.65
N TYR A 78 -5.02 -5.66 -5.11
CA TYR A 78 -5.42 -5.65 -6.51
C TYR A 78 -4.28 -5.19 -7.43
N GLU A 79 -3.61 -4.08 -7.09
CA GLU A 79 -2.53 -3.55 -7.93
C GLU A 79 -1.30 -4.46 -7.95
N LEU A 80 -0.92 -5.03 -6.80
CA LEU A 80 0.14 -6.03 -6.76
C LEU A 80 -0.23 -7.29 -7.55
N GLY A 81 -1.48 -7.74 -7.47
CA GLY A 81 -1.97 -8.89 -8.21
C GLY A 81 -1.92 -8.64 -9.72
N ARG A 82 -2.32 -7.44 -10.15
CA ARG A 82 -2.22 -6.98 -11.53
C ARG A 82 -0.78 -7.01 -12.03
N GLN A 83 0.18 -6.47 -11.26
CA GLN A 83 1.58 -6.42 -11.67
C GLN A 83 2.28 -7.78 -11.66
N LEU A 84 1.92 -8.67 -10.73
CA LEU A 84 2.49 -10.01 -10.60
C LEU A 84 1.79 -11.07 -11.48
N GLY A 85 0.66 -10.72 -12.10
CA GLY A 85 -0.18 -11.66 -12.84
C GLY A 85 -0.81 -12.73 -11.94
N LYS A 86 -1.13 -12.38 -10.69
CA LYS A 86 -1.69 -13.29 -9.69
C LYS A 86 -3.11 -12.88 -9.28
N PRO A 87 -3.99 -13.84 -8.94
CA PRO A 87 -5.26 -13.53 -8.32
C PRO A 87 -5.07 -12.66 -7.06
N ALA A 88 -5.90 -11.62 -6.94
CA ALA A 88 -5.97 -10.78 -5.76
C ALA A 88 -7.35 -10.90 -5.13
N ILE A 89 -7.38 -11.16 -3.83
CA ILE A 89 -8.59 -11.28 -3.01
C ILE A 89 -8.47 -10.40 -1.78
N PHE A 90 -9.52 -10.33 -0.97
CA PHE A 90 -9.50 -9.51 0.23
C PHE A 90 -10.19 -10.18 1.42
N THR A 91 -9.83 -9.70 2.60
CA THR A 91 -10.57 -10.02 3.84
C THR A 91 -11.32 -8.80 4.31
N GLU A 92 -12.50 -8.98 4.89
CA GLU A 92 -13.25 -7.90 5.52
C GLU A 92 -13.68 -8.28 6.94
N ARG A 93 -14.11 -7.29 7.72
CA ARG A 93 -14.68 -7.56 9.05
C ARG A 93 -16.18 -7.69 8.93
N GLU A 94 -16.68 -8.90 9.17
CA GLU A 94 -18.10 -9.19 9.28
C GLU A 94 -18.41 -9.53 10.74
N ASN A 95 -19.29 -8.73 11.39
CA ASN A 95 -19.64 -8.89 12.81
C ASN A 95 -18.41 -8.95 13.75
N GLY A 96 -17.36 -8.19 13.43
CA GLY A 96 -16.12 -8.14 14.20
C GLY A 96 -15.10 -9.24 13.88
N VAL A 97 -15.47 -10.24 13.09
CA VAL A 97 -14.62 -11.36 12.67
C VAL A 97 -14.02 -11.08 11.29
N VAL A 98 -12.74 -11.39 11.12
CA VAL A 98 -12.07 -11.29 9.80
C VAL A 98 -12.49 -12.46 8.93
N THR A 99 -13.08 -12.17 7.78
CA THR A 99 -13.65 -13.15 6.85
C THR A 99 -13.08 -12.96 5.44
N LEU A 100 -12.79 -14.05 4.74
CA LEU A 100 -12.29 -14.04 3.36
C LEU A 100 -13.43 -13.84 2.35
N ARG A 101 -13.16 -13.14 1.25
CA ARG A 101 -14.05 -12.95 0.11
C ARG A 101 -13.38 -13.33 -1.20
#